data_AF-A0A0B6AIJ1-F1
#
_entry.id   AF-A0A0B6AIJ1-F1
#
_cell.length_a   1.000
_cell.length_b   1.000
_cell.length_c   1.000
_cell.angle_alpha   90.00
_cell.angle_beta   90.00
_cell.angle_gamma   90.00
#
_symmetry.space_group_name_H-M   'P 1'
#
loop_
_entity.id
_entity.type
_entity.pdbx_description
1 polymer ?
#
loop_
_entity_poly.entity_id
_entity_poly.type
_entity_poly.pdbx_seq_one_letter_code
_entity_poly.pdbx_strand_id
1 'polypeptide(L)'
;MKEDKQPSYDDFSTVEKSHEYITAEEFPDGPFGSPVNQKLGKSTSWEEGQRTYSAFNYENKNLHEKAQRLFPGAHPVHDNPEEHEQNPS
;
A
#
# COMPACT_ATOMS: atom_id res chain seq x y z
N MET A 1 18.49 28.22 -13.91
CA MET A 1 17.14 27.95 -14.41
C MET A 1 16.41 27.16 -13.35
N LYS A 2 15.17 27.51 -12.99
CA LYS A 2 14.31 26.59 -12.22
C LYS A 2 13.71 25.65 -13.25
N GLU A 3 13.94 24.36 -13.10
CA GLU A 3 13.31 23.34 -13.94
C GLU A 3 11.81 23.35 -13.60
N ASP A 4 10.99 23.76 -14.55
CA ASP A 4 9.54 23.65 -14.45
C ASP A 4 9.20 22.15 -14.54
N LYS A 5 9.12 21.51 -13.37
CA LYS A 5 8.69 20.12 -13.21
C LYS A 5 7.29 20.01 -13.83
N GLN A 6 7.19 19.36 -14.99
CA GLN A 6 5.90 19.07 -15.61
C GLN A 6 5.04 18.32 -14.59
N PRO A 7 3.74 18.63 -14.46
CA PRO A 7 2.87 17.86 -13.59
C PRO A 7 2.94 16.38 -14.01
N SER A 8 3.19 15.51 -13.04
CA SER A 8 3.08 14.06 -13.23
C SER A 8 1.66 13.75 -13.68
N TYR A 9 1.51 12.74 -14.55
CA TYR A 9 0.20 12.22 -14.86
C TYR A 9 -0.11 11.12 -13.87
N ASP A 10 -1.17 11.34 -13.10
CA ASP A 10 -1.58 10.49 -12.00
C ASP A 10 -2.99 9.98 -12.37
N ASP A 11 -3.23 8.65 -12.31
CA ASP A 11 -4.53 8.08 -12.70
C ASP A 11 -5.59 8.33 -11.59
N PHE A 12 -6.69 7.58 -11.55
CA PHE A 12 -7.61 7.64 -10.43
C PHE A 12 -7.01 6.98 -9.19
N SER A 13 -7.26 7.54 -8.00
CA SER A 13 -6.71 7.02 -6.74
C SER A 13 -7.04 5.54 -6.47
N THR A 14 -8.14 5.02 -7.02
CA THR A 14 -8.48 3.59 -6.96
C THR A 14 -7.55 2.73 -7.82
N VAL A 15 -7.17 3.23 -9.00
CA VAL A 15 -6.24 2.55 -9.92
C VAL A 15 -4.87 2.49 -9.28
N GLU A 16 -4.35 3.62 -8.81
CA GLU A 16 -3.05 3.69 -8.15
C GLU A 16 -2.98 2.79 -6.90
N LYS A 17 -4.04 2.78 -6.07
CA LYS A 17 -4.11 1.87 -4.91
C LYS A 17 -4.10 0.40 -5.29
N SER A 18 -4.82 0.02 -6.35
CA SER A 18 -4.83 -1.36 -6.83
C SER A 18 -3.47 -1.79 -7.39
N HIS A 19 -2.69 -0.83 -7.87
CA HIS A 19 -1.34 -1.04 -8.36
C HIS A 19 -0.31 -1.10 -7.22
N GLU A 20 -0.42 -0.22 -6.21
CA GLU A 20 0.47 -0.20 -5.04
C GLU A 20 0.26 -1.38 -4.10
N TYR A 21 -1.00 -1.76 -3.84
CA TYR A 21 -1.31 -2.78 -2.86
C TYR A 21 -1.53 -4.15 -3.50
N ILE A 22 -0.62 -5.06 -3.18
CA ILE A 22 -0.66 -6.43 -3.67
C ILE A 22 -1.39 -7.30 -2.65
N THR A 23 -2.37 -8.07 -3.13
CA THR A 23 -3.08 -9.06 -2.32
C THR A 23 -2.10 -10.05 -1.71
N ALA A 24 -2.18 -10.23 -0.39
CA ALA A 24 -1.37 -11.23 0.29
C ALA A 24 -1.90 -12.63 -0.03
N GLU A 25 -0.99 -13.55 -0.32
CA GLU A 25 -1.32 -14.96 -0.49
C GLU A 25 -1.64 -15.60 0.87
N GLU A 26 -2.71 -16.38 0.93
CA GLU A 26 -3.15 -17.03 2.18
C GLU A 26 -2.21 -18.19 2.57
N PHE A 27 -1.72 -18.94 1.58
CA PHE A 27 -0.87 -20.10 1.78
C PHE A 27 0.46 -19.96 1.05
N PRO A 28 1.56 -20.47 1.63
CA PRO A 28 2.88 -20.43 0.99
C PRO A 28 3.01 -21.32 -0.25
N ASP A 29 2.08 -22.26 -0.45
CA ASP A 29 2.02 -23.17 -1.60
C ASP A 29 0.92 -22.80 -2.62
N GLY A 30 0.11 -21.78 -2.31
CA GLY A 30 -0.89 -21.21 -3.20
C GLY A 30 -2.32 -21.63 -2.85
N PRO A 31 -3.30 -21.33 -3.72
CA PRO A 31 -4.71 -21.58 -3.44
C PRO A 31 -4.96 -23.07 -3.14
N PHE A 32 -5.72 -23.35 -2.08
CA PHE A 32 -6.07 -24.71 -1.71
C PHE A 32 -6.76 -25.45 -2.87
N GLY A 33 -6.26 -26.64 -3.21
CA GLY A 33 -6.79 -27.45 -4.32
C GLY A 33 -6.32 -27.00 -5.71
N SER A 34 -5.39 -26.04 -5.81
CA SER A 34 -4.75 -25.70 -7.09
C SER A 34 -3.97 -26.91 -7.65
N PRO A 35 -4.20 -27.30 -8.92
CA PRO A 35 -3.36 -28.29 -9.60
C PRO A 35 -2.00 -27.71 -10.03
N VAL A 36 -1.79 -26.42 -9.83
CA VAL A 36 -0.61 -25.68 -10.29
C VAL A 36 0.21 -25.24 -9.09
N ASN A 37 1.48 -25.69 -9.06
CA ASN A 37 2.49 -25.25 -8.10
C ASN A 37 3.41 -24.24 -8.80
N GLN A 38 3.10 -22.95 -8.65
CA GLN A 38 3.87 -21.83 -9.21
C GLN A 38 4.46 -21.00 -8.09
N LYS A 39 5.55 -20.28 -8.41
CA LYS A 39 6.15 -19.33 -7.47
C LYS A 39 5.12 -18.25 -7.14
N LEU A 40 4.80 -18.13 -5.86
CA LEU A 40 3.84 -17.16 -5.35
C LEU A 40 4.45 -15.77 -5.18
N GLY A 41 3.57 -14.76 -5.13
CA GLY A 41 3.93 -13.35 -5.03
C GLY A 41 3.90 -12.63 -6.37
N LYS A 42 4.61 -11.50 -6.45
CA LYS A 42 4.60 -10.64 -7.66
C LYS A 42 5.30 -11.34 -8.83
N SER A 43 4.63 -11.37 -9.99
CA SER A 43 5.21 -11.85 -11.25
C SER A 43 6.15 -10.83 -11.89
N THR A 44 6.00 -9.55 -11.54
CA THR A 44 6.89 -8.45 -11.94
C THR A 44 7.79 -8.02 -10.78
N SER A 45 8.82 -7.19 -11.07
CA SER A 45 9.65 -6.58 -10.03
C SER A 45 8.84 -5.62 -9.17
N TRP A 46 9.23 -5.45 -7.91
CA TRP A 46 8.67 -4.43 -7.04
C TRP A 46 9.00 -3.04 -7.55
N GLU A 47 8.02 -2.15 -7.47
CA GLU A 47 8.14 -0.72 -7.76
C GLU A 47 8.12 0.04 -6.44
N GLU A 48 8.55 1.31 -6.47
CA GLU A 48 8.54 2.16 -5.30
C GLU A 48 7.10 2.39 -4.80
N GLY A 49 6.89 2.43 -3.48
CA GLY A 49 5.56 2.56 -2.86
C GLY A 49 4.73 1.27 -2.74
N GLN A 50 5.03 0.24 -3.55
CA GLN A 50 4.30 -1.02 -3.52
C GLN A 50 4.48 -1.80 -2.20
N ARG A 51 3.39 -2.41 -1.73
CA ARG A 51 3.35 -3.17 -0.47
C ARG A 51 2.27 -4.25 -0.49
N THR A 52 2.42 -5.25 0.36
CA THR A 52 1.36 -6.25 0.56
C THR A 52 0.30 -5.74 1.55
N TYR A 53 -0.95 -6.19 1.37
CA TYR A 53 -1.95 -6.06 2.41
C TYR A 53 -1.52 -6.83 3.67
N SER A 54 -1.53 -6.16 4.82
CA SER A 54 -1.31 -6.78 6.11
C SER A 54 -2.63 -6.83 6.87
N ALA A 55 -2.94 -7.98 7.46
CA ALA A 55 -4.12 -8.15 8.31
C ALA A 55 -4.09 -7.28 9.59
N PHE A 56 -2.95 -6.65 9.90
CA PHE A 56 -2.77 -5.81 11.08
C PHE A 56 -2.76 -4.31 10.76
N ASN A 57 -2.89 -3.94 9.48
CA ASN A 57 -2.95 -2.55 9.04
C ASN A 57 -4.38 -2.10 8.79
N TYR A 58 -4.60 -0.79 8.85
CA TYR A 58 -5.90 -0.20 8.58
C TYR A 58 -6.22 -0.21 7.08
N GLU A 59 -7.48 -0.50 6.75
CA GLU A 59 -8.01 -0.49 5.37
C GLU A 59 -8.02 0.93 4.77
N ASN A 60 -8.37 1.94 5.58
CA ASN A 60 -8.38 3.34 5.17
C ASN A 60 -7.45 4.18 6.04
N LYS A 61 -6.20 4.30 5.61
CA LYS A 61 -5.17 5.01 6.38
C LYS A 61 -5.50 6.49 6.60
N ASN A 62 -6.13 7.15 5.63
CA ASN A 62 -6.48 8.57 5.76
C ASN A 62 -7.48 8.83 6.88
N LEU A 63 -8.46 7.95 7.07
CA LEU A 63 -9.42 8.09 8.16
C LEU A 63 -8.80 7.85 9.53
N HIS A 64 -7.64 7.20 9.58
CA HIS A 64 -6.88 6.96 10.81
C HIS A 64 -5.73 7.94 11.00
N GLU A 65 -5.50 8.83 10.04
CA GLU A 65 -4.50 9.86 10.13
C GLU A 65 -4.81 10.82 11.30
N LYS A 66 -3.79 11.20 12.07
CA LYS A 66 -3.91 12.12 13.24
C LYS A 66 -4.72 11.58 14.42
N ALA A 67 -5.30 10.38 14.33
CA ALA A 67 -5.94 9.71 15.45
C ALA A 67 -4.87 9.07 16.36
N GLN A 68 -4.30 9.87 17.26
CA GLN A 68 -3.34 9.37 18.24
C GLN A 68 -3.98 8.29 19.11
N ARG A 69 -3.30 7.15 19.23
CA ARG A 69 -3.66 6.12 20.20
C ARG A 69 -3.40 6.67 21.61
N LEU A 70 -4.45 6.82 22.41
CA LEU A 70 -4.37 7.43 23.75
C LEU A 70 -3.76 6.50 24.82
N PHE A 71 -3.25 5.34 24.43
CA PHE A 71 -2.70 4.35 25.36
C PHE A 71 -1.21 4.61 25.65
N PRO A 72 -0.77 4.63 26.91
CA PRO A 72 0.64 4.82 27.25
C PRO A 72 1.50 3.68 26.69
N GLY A 73 2.54 4.03 25.92
CA GLY A 73 3.41 3.05 25.25
C GLY A 73 2.87 2.54 23.91
N ALA A 74 1.81 3.15 23.35
CA ALA A 74 1.38 2.84 22.00
C ALA A 74 2.48 3.16 20.97
N HIS A 75 2.62 2.29 19.97
CA HIS A 75 3.52 2.57 18.85
C HIS A 75 3.04 3.80 18.07
N PRO A 76 3.96 4.59 17.49
CA PRO A 76 3.59 5.69 16.62
C PRO A 76 2.75 5.16 15.46
N VAL A 77 1.72 5.91 15.09
CA VAL A 77 1.02 5.68 13.83
C VAL A 77 2.06 5.88 12.73
N HIS A 78 2.22 4.90 11.85
CA HIS A 78 3.16 4.96 10.73
C HIS A 78 2.62 5.92 9.64
N ASP A 79 2.24 7.13 10.04
CA ASP A 79 1.71 8.20 9.18
C ASP A 79 2.89 8.94 8.54
N ASN A 80 2.74 9.25 7.25
CA ASN A 80 3.62 10.18 6.56
C ASN A 80 3.10 11.61 6.82
N PRO A 81 3.82 12.45 7.59
CA PRO A 81 3.32 13.79 7.95
C PRO A 81 3.21 14.75 6.76
N GLU A 82 3.79 14.41 5.60
CA GLU A 82 3.75 15.25 4.39
C GLU A 82 2.57 14.88 3.45
N GLU A 83 1.96 13.71 3.63
CA GLU A 83 0.93 13.17 2.73
C GLU A 83 -0.36 12.87 3.48
N HIS A 84 -1.17 13.92 3.64
CA HIS A 84 -2.46 13.85 4.35
C HIS A 84 -3.62 13.36 3.49
N GLU A 85 -3.42 13.30 2.18
CA GLU A 85 -4.43 12.91 1.21
C GLU A 85 -3.91 11.75 0.38
N GLN A 86 -4.78 10.78 0.06
CA GLN A 86 -4.45 9.72 -0.89
C GLN A 86 -4.69 10.31 -2.25
N ASN A 87 -3.75 11.15 -2.67
CA ASN A 87 -3.68 11.60 -4.03
C ASN A 87 -3.40 10.36 -4.90
N PRO A 88 -3.96 10.30 -6.12
CA PRO A 88 -3.31 9.47 -7.12
C PRO A 88 -1.86 9.94 -7.23
N SER A 89 -0.92 9.00 -7.12
CA SER A 89 0.53 9.26 -7.08
C SER A 89 1.01 10.13 -8.22
#